data_AF-A0A535CI52-F1
#
_entry.id   AF-A0A535CI52-F1
#
_cell.length_a   1.000
_cell.length_b   1.000
_cell.length_c   1.000
_cell.angle_alpha   90.00
_cell.angle_beta   90.00
_cell.angle_gamma   90.00
#
_symmetry.space_group_name_H-M   'P 1'
#
loop_
_entity.id
_entity.type
_entity.pdbx_description
1 polymer ?
#
loop_
_entity_poly.entity_id
_entity_poly.type
_entity_poly.pdbx_seq_one_letter_code
_entity_poly.pdbx_strand_id
1 'polypeptide(L)' 'MSASLEGLPPIDGVVDYVSPDFLGIRTRDALYRFIHGFDGTIVLGHHIFSAIDQKATESAWQSWVDTAFA' A
#
# COMPACT_ATOMS: atom_id res chain seq x y z
N MET A 1 -7.27 -8.26 11.28
CA MET A 1 -6.96 -8.97 10.02
C MET A 1 -5.56 -8.54 9.64
N SER A 2 -4.57 -9.43 9.64
CA SER A 2 -3.17 -9.08 9.28
C SER A 2 -2.85 -9.70 7.93
N ALA A 3 -2.57 -8.88 6.93
CA ALA A 3 -1.94 -9.31 5.69
C ALA A 3 -0.43 -9.09 5.83
N SER A 4 0.37 -10.15 5.72
CA SER A 4 1.82 -10.05 5.60
C SER A 4 2.18 -10.03 4.12
N LEU A 5 2.75 -8.92 3.64
CA LEU A 5 3.39 -8.88 2.34
C LEU A 5 4.83 -9.40 2.50
N GLU A 6 5.22 -10.39 1.71
CA GLU A 6 6.60 -10.88 1.71
C GLU A 6 7.57 -9.71 1.43
N GLY A 7 8.60 -9.57 2.27
CA GLY A 7 9.58 -8.49 2.15
C GLY A 7 9.17 -7.14 2.76
N LEU A 8 7.96 -7.01 3.31
CA LEU A 8 7.51 -5.78 4.00
C LEU A 8 7.16 -6.06 5.47
N PRO A 9 7.47 -5.11 6.39
CA PRO A 9 6.99 -5.22 7.76
C PRO A 9 5.45 -5.19 7.79
N PRO A 10 4.81 -5.87 8.76
CA PRO A 10 3.37 -5.76 8.96
C PRO A 10 2.94 -4.30 9.09
N ILE A 11 1.90 -3.92 8.34
CA ILE A 11 1.31 -2.59 8.42
C ILE A 11 0.24 -2.62 9.51
N ASP A 12 0.56 -2.04 10.65
CA ASP A 12 -0.42 -1.80 11.72
C ASP A 12 -0.97 -0.38 11.60
N GLY A 13 -2.27 -0.29 11.31
CA GLY A 13 -2.93 0.97 10.99
C GLY A 13 -4.44 0.87 11.06
N VAL A 14 -5.09 2.03 10.91
CA VAL A 14 -6.54 2.15 10.86
C VAL A 14 -6.98 2.50 9.46
N VAL A 15 -8.15 2.00 9.05
CA VAL A 15 -8.82 2.47 7.83
C VAL A 15 -9.29 3.90 8.11
N ASP A 16 -8.69 4.89 7.44
CA ASP A 16 -9.05 6.30 7.61
C ASP A 16 -10.09 6.77 6.59
N TYR A 17 -10.20 6.07 5.45
CA TYR A 17 -11.18 6.33 4.42
C TYR A 17 -11.45 5.08 3.57
N VAL A 18 -12.70 4.88 3.15
CA VAL A 18 -13.09 3.81 2.23
C VAL A 18 -14.19 4.29 1.28
N SER A 19 -14.00 4.01 0.00
CA SER A 19 -14.99 4.18 -1.06
C SER A 19 -14.85 3.03 -2.07
N PRO A 20 -15.76 2.90 -3.06
CA PRO A 20 -15.67 1.83 -4.06
C PRO A 20 -14.32 1.78 -4.80
N ASP A 21 -13.71 2.94 -5.05
CA ASP A 21 -12.48 3.05 -5.84
C ASP A 21 -11.25 3.43 -5.00
N PHE A 22 -11.38 3.49 -3.66
CA PHE A 22 -10.28 3.92 -2.81
C PHE A 22 -10.30 3.26 -1.43
N LEU A 23 -9.15 2.79 -0.99
CA LEU A 23 -8.89 2.39 0.39
C LEU A 23 -7.72 3.21 0.96
N GLY A 24 -7.97 3.88 2.08
CA GLY A 24 -6.97 4.60 2.85
C GLY A 24 -6.65 3.90 4.16
N ILE A 25 -5.36 3.68 4.42
CA ILE A 25 -4.86 3.21 5.71
C ILE A 25 -3.90 4.24 6.27
N ARG A 26 -4.13 4.64 7.51
CA ARG A 26 -3.24 5.55 8.26
C ARG A 26 -2.58 4.79 9.40
N THR A 27 -1.26 4.89 9.47
CA THR A 27 -0.47 4.44 10.61
C THR A 27 0.05 5.65 11.39
N ARG A 28 0.89 5.41 12.39
CA ARG A 28 1.63 6.48 13.08
C ARG A 28 2.61 7.21 12.15
N ASP A 29 3.21 6.48 11.20
CA ASP A 29 4.36 6.96 10.41
C ASP A 29 4.09 6.98 8.89
N ALA A 30 2.87 6.66 8.44
CA ALA A 30 2.59 6.57 7.01
C ALA A 30 1.10 6.71 6.65
N LEU A 31 0.86 7.08 5.39
CA LEU A 31 -0.42 6.98 4.71
C LEU A 31 -0.28 6.04 3.51
N TYR A 32 -1.09 4.97 3.49
CA TYR A 32 -1.17 4.04 2.37
C TYR A 32 -2.48 4.25 1.62
N ARG A 33 -2.39 4.55 0.32
CA ARG A 33 -3.51 4.89 -0.55
C ARG A 33 -3.59 3.87 -1.67
N PHE A 34 -4.63 3.04 -1.65
CA PHE A 34 -4.91 2.07 -2.70
C PHE A 34 -6.03 2.63 -3.56
N ILE A 35 -5.76 2.81 -4.85
CA ILE A 35 -6.65 3.52 -5.76
C ILE A 35 -6.94 2.61 -6.95
N HIS A 36 -8.23 2.40 -7.20
CA HIS A 36 -8.71 1.86 -8.45
C HIS A 36 -8.97 3.03 -9.40
N GLY A 37 -8.06 3.20 -10.36
CA GLY A 37 -8.12 4.27 -11.35
C GLY A 37 -9.16 4.02 -12.44
N PHE A 38 -9.46 5.06 -13.21
CA PHE A 38 -10.18 4.92 -14.47
C PHE A 38 -9.40 3.98 -15.39
N ASP A 39 -10.10 3.13 -16.16
CA ASP A 39 -9.58 2.08 -17.05
C ASP A 39 -9.12 0.75 -16.42
N GLY A 40 -9.27 0.60 -15.10
CA GLY A 40 -8.86 -0.63 -14.40
C GLY A 40 -7.41 -0.59 -13.90
N THR A 41 -6.71 0.53 -14.08
CA THR A 41 -5.39 0.75 -13.48
C THR A 41 -5.45 0.66 -11.95
N ILE A 42 -4.52 -0.06 -11.34
CA ILE A 42 -4.32 -0.08 -9.89
C ILE A 42 -3.14 0.83 -9.55
N VAL A 43 -3.35 1.79 -8.65
CA VAL A 43 -2.32 2.71 -8.17
C VAL A 43 -2.15 2.57 -6.66
N LEU A 44 -0.90 2.47 -6.22
CA LEU A 44 -0.53 2.57 -4.81
C LEU A 44 0.24 3.87 -4.56
N GLY A 45 -0.33 4.73 -3.71
CA GLY A 45 0.31 5.94 -3.21
C GLY A 45 0.74 5.76 -1.76
N HIS A 46 2.04 5.76 -1.48
CA HIS A 46 2.58 5.61 -0.14
C HIS A 46 3.29 6.90 0.30
N HIS A 47 2.77 7.55 1.33
CA HIS A 47 3.43 8.69 1.97
C HIS A 47 4.04 8.20 3.28
N ILE A 48 5.36 8.02 3.30
CA ILE A 48 6.09 7.48 4.45
C ILE A 48 6.82 8.63 5.16
N PHE A 49 6.60 8.77 6.47
CA PHE A 49 7.15 9.84 7.33
C PHE A 49 8.32 9.36 8.20
N SER A 50 8.76 8.12 8.02
CA SER A 50 9.94 7.53 8.65
C SER A 50 11.04 7.27 7.63
N ALA A 51 12.28 7.06 8.10
CA ALA A 51 13.36 6.60 7.24
C ALA A 51 13.09 5.17 6.75
N ILE A 52 13.21 4.95 5.44
CA ILE A 52 13.08 3.64 4.79
C ILE A 52 14.08 3.53 3.64
N ASP A 53 14.39 2.30 3.22
CA ASP A 53 14.97 2.06 1.90
C ASP A 53 13.84 2.18 0.86
N GLN A 54 13.77 3.34 0.21
CA GLN A 54 12.72 3.64 -0.76
C GLN A 54 12.72 2.63 -1.92
N LYS A 55 13.88 2.31 -2.49
CA LYS A 55 13.96 1.44 -3.67
C LYS A 55 13.55 0.01 -3.34
N ALA A 56 14.02 -0.52 -2.21
CA ALA A 56 13.63 -1.85 -1.76
C ALA A 56 12.12 -1.90 -1.45
N THR A 57 11.59 -0.86 -0.82
CA THR A 57 10.16 -0.75 -0.48
C THR A 57 9.29 -0.70 -1.73
N GLU A 58 9.62 0.14 -2.71
CA GLU A 58 8.92 0.21 -4.00
C GLU A 58 8.96 -1.12 -4.74
N SER A 59 10.11 -1.79 -4.77
CA SER A 59 10.27 -3.09 -5.44
C SER A 59 9.40 -4.18 -4.79
N ALA A 60 9.34 -4.20 -3.45
CA ALA A 60 8.50 -5.16 -2.72
C ALA A 60 7.00 -4.93 -2.99
N TRP A 61 6.56 -3.67 -3.02
CA TRP A 61 5.19 -3.34 -3.38
C TRP A 61 4.85 -3.69 -4.83
N GLN A 62 5.75 -3.42 -5.77
CA GLN A 62 5.54 -3.79 -7.18
C GLN A 62 5.41 -5.32 -7.33
N SER A 63 6.31 -6.08 -6.71
CA SER A 63 6.25 -7.55 -6.74
C SER A 63 4.94 -8.09 -6.19
N TRP A 64 4.38 -7.44 -5.16
CA TRP A 64 3.09 -7.82 -4.61
C TRP A 64 1.94 -7.52 -5.59
N VAL A 65 1.93 -6.37 -6.25
CA VAL A 65 0.94 -6.05 -7.30
C VAL A 65 1.00 -7.08 -8.42
N ASP A 66 2.21 -7.35 -8.93
CA ASP A 66 2.41 -8.29 -10.03
C ASP A 66 1.90 -9.69 -9.66
N THR A 67 2.01 -10.09 -8.40
CA THR A 67 1.51 -11.39 -7.90
C THR A 67 0.01 -11.38 -7.63
N ALA A 68 -0.53 -10.30 -7.07
CA ALA A 68 -1.93 -10.20 -6.68
C ALA A 68 -2.88 -10.11 -7.89
N PHE A 69 -2.38 -9.63 -9.03
CA PHE A 69 -3.13 -9.41 -10.27
C PHE A 69 -2.63 -10.26 -11.45
N ALA A 70 -1.81 -11.29 -11.20
CA ALA A 70 -1.48 -12.34 -12.18
C ALA A 70 -2.66 -13.27 -12.45
#